data_AF-A0AAV5Z0E0-F1
#
_entry.id   AF-A0AAV5Z0E0-F1
#
_cell.length_a   1.000
_cell.length_b   1.000
_cell.length_c   1.000
_cell.angle_alpha   90.00
_cell.angle_beta   90.00
_cell.angle_gamma   90.00
#
_symmetry.space_group_name_H-M   'P 1'
#
loop_
_entity.id
_entity.type
_entity.pdbx_description
1 polymer ?
#
loop_
_entity_poly.entity_id
_entity_poly.type
_entity_poly.pdbx_seq_one_letter_code
_entity_poly.pdbx_strand_id
1 'polypeptide(L)' 'MLSAMTDDALVIGAGISGMYQLHRLRGLGLRARVFEAGSGVGGTWYWNRYPGARFDSESWTYG' A
#
# COMPACT_ATOMS: atom_id res chain seq x y z
N MET A 1 -31.08 4.46 -2.05
CA MET A 1 -30.13 5.39 -2.68
C MET A 1 -28.73 5.05 -2.20
N LEU A 2 -27.94 4.36 -3.01
CA LEU A 2 -26.50 4.20 -2.73
C LEU A 2 -25.84 5.53 -3.10
N SER A 3 -25.39 6.29 -2.09
CA SER A 3 -24.44 7.37 -2.33
C SER A 3 -23.20 6.72 -2.96
N ALA A 4 -22.91 7.07 -4.21
CA ALA A 4 -21.62 6.75 -4.80
C ALA A 4 -20.56 7.36 -3.87
N MET A 5 -19.74 6.52 -3.24
CA MET A 5 -18.58 7.02 -2.51
C MET A 5 -17.63 7.59 -3.56
N THR A 6 -17.67 8.90 -3.74
CA THR A 6 -16.70 9.60 -4.58
C THR A 6 -15.42 9.75 -3.76
N ASP A 7 -14.59 8.71 -3.81
CA ASP A 7 -13.18 8.83 -3.47
C ASP A 7 -12.49 9.59 -4.63
N ASP A 8 -11.63 10.56 -4.31
CA ASP A 8 -10.85 11.31 -5.29
C ASP A 8 -9.79 10.43 -5.96
N ALA A 9 -9.34 9.39 -5.25
CA ALA A 9 -8.36 8.43 -5.73
C ALA A 9 -8.54 7.05 -5.09
N LEU A 10 -8.37 6.02 -5.91
CA LEU A 10 -8.26 4.63 -5.48
C LEU A 10 -6.83 4.14 -5.70
N VAL A 11 -6.25 3.53 -4.68
CA VAL A 11 -4.93 2.90 -4.74
C VAL A 11 -5.12 1.38 -4.69
N ILE A 12 -4.52 0.66 -5.63
CA ILE A 12 -4.58 -0.82 -5.68
C ILE A 12 -3.24 -1.37 -5.18
N GLY A 13 -3.30 -2.16 -4.11
CA GLY A 13 -2.16 -2.75 -3.41
C GLY A 13 -1.74 -1.96 -2.17
N ALA A 14 -1.54 -2.66 -1.04
CA ALA A 14 -1.04 -2.14 0.24
C ALA A 14 0.40 -2.60 0.53
N GLY A 15 1.26 -2.59 -0.50
CA GLY A 15 2.71 -2.60 -0.33
C GLY A 15 3.26 -1.22 0.05
N ILE A 16 4.58 -1.09 0.16
CA ILE A 16 5.26 0.18 0.54
C ILE A 16 4.77 1.35 -0.33
N SER A 17 4.76 1.19 -1.66
CA SER A 17 4.32 2.23 -2.60
C SER A 17 2.86 2.64 -2.38
N GLY A 18 1.95 1.67 -2.22
CA GLY A 18 0.53 1.95 -2.07
C GLY A 18 0.20 2.63 -0.73
N MET A 19 0.85 2.20 0.35
CA MET A 19 0.72 2.85 1.66
C MET A 19 1.26 4.28 1.64
N TYR A 20 2.44 4.50 1.04
CA TYR A 20 3.01 5.83 0.93
C TYR A 20 2.14 6.75 0.07
N GLN A 21 1.64 6.26 -1.06
CA GLN A 21 0.73 7.01 -1.91
C GLN A 21 -0.57 7.40 -1.17
N LEU A 22 -1.19 6.46 -0.44
CA LEU A 22 -2.36 6.73 0.39
C LEU A 22 -2.06 7.82 1.43
N HIS A 23 -0.92 7.72 2.11
CA HIS A 23 -0.48 8.71 3.10
C HIS A 23 -0.32 10.11 2.47
N ARG A 24 0.34 10.19 1.31
CA ARG A 24 0.55 11.46 0.59
C ARG A 24 -0.77 12.07 0.11
N LEU A 25 -1.67 11.29 -0.47
CA LEU A 25 -2.98 11.78 -0.93
C LEU A 25 -3.83 12.30 0.22
N ARG A 26 -3.85 11.60 1.35
CA ARG A 26 -4.55 12.07 2.57
C ARG A 26 -3.92 13.33 3.14
N GLY A 27 -2.59 13.46 3.09
CA GLY A 27 -1.87 14.68 3.48
C GLY A 27 -2.22 15.89 2.62
N LEU A 28 -2.66 15.68 1.37
CA LEU A 28 -3.18 16.72 0.48
C LEU A 28 -4.68 17.02 0.70
N GLY A 29 -5.32 16.36 1.66
CA GLY A 29 -6.75 16.53 1.95
C GLY A 29 -7.69 15.75 1.01
N LEU A 30 -7.15 14.86 0.16
CA LEU A 30 -7.96 14.07 -0.76
C LEU A 30 -8.59 12.85 -0.06
N ARG A 31 -9.82 12.52 -0.45
CA ARG A 31 -10.52 11.30 -0.04
C ARG A 31 -9.95 10.11 -0.80
N ALA A 32 -8.92 9.49 -0.25
CA ALA A 32 -8.26 8.33 -0.85
C ALA A 32 -8.50 7.04 -0.07
N ARG A 33 -8.65 5.95 -0.82
CA ARG A 33 -8.87 4.59 -0.32
C ARG A 33 -7.91 3.61 -0.99
N VAL A 34 -7.39 2.65 -0.22
CA VAL A 34 -6.58 1.54 -0.74
C VAL A 34 -7.37 0.24 -0.70
N PHE A 35 -7.19 -0.61 -1.70
CA PHE A 35 -7.67 -1.99 -1.73
C PHE A 35 -6.48 -2.94 -1.83
N GLU A 36 -6.46 -3.97 -1.00
CA GLU A 36 -5.42 -5.01 -0.99
C GLU A 36 -6.10 -6.39 -1.07
N ALA A 37 -5.51 -7.29 -1.86
CA ALA A 37 -6.03 -8.64 -2.00
C ALA A 37 -5.67 -9.52 -0.79
N GLY A 38 -4.53 -9.25 -0.16
CA GLY A 38 -4.08 -9.89 1.07
C GLY A 38 -4.91 -9.45 2.29
N SER A 39 -4.82 -10.24 3.36
CA SER A 39 -5.47 -9.90 4.64
C SER A 39 -4.72 -8.86 5.47
N GLY A 40 -3.58 -8.37 4.96
CA GLY A 40 -2.74 -7.40 5.64
C GLY A 40 -1.82 -6.64 4.68
N VAL A 41 -1.13 -5.64 5.22
CA VAL A 41 -0.19 -4.81 4.47
C VAL A 41 1.14 -5.51 4.24
N GLY A 42 1.91 -5.05 3.25
CA GLY A 42 3.31 -5.42 3.05
C GLY A 42 3.66 -5.77 1.61
N GLY A 43 2.68 -6.03 0.74
CA GLY A 43 2.91 -6.36 -0.67
C GLY A 43 3.87 -7.55 -0.80
N THR A 44 5.01 -7.35 -1.45
CA THR A 44 6.09 -8.36 -1.58
C THR A 44 6.41 -9.05 -0.25
N TRP A 45 6.50 -8.29 0.85
CA TRP A 45 6.85 -8.82 2.19
C TRP A 45 5.71 -9.53 2.91
N TYR A 46 4.47 -9.24 2.51
CA TYR A 46 3.32 -9.97 3.02
C TYR A 46 3.23 -11.37 2.39
N TRP A 47 3.39 -11.44 1.07
CA TRP A 47 3.21 -12.67 0.29
C TRP A 47 4.41 -13.61 0.32
N ASN A 48 5.64 -13.08 0.30
CA ASN A 48 6.85 -13.91 0.23
C ASN A 48 7.35 -14.26 1.63
N ARG A 49 7.00 -15.47 2.11
CA ARG A 49 7.44 -16.01 3.41
C ARG A 49 8.21 -17.32 3.31
N TYR A 50 8.89 -17.55 2.19
CA TYR A 50 9.74 -18.71 2.04
C TYR A 50 11.02 -18.58 2.91
N PRO A 51 11.64 -19.70 3.34
CA PRO A 51 12.87 -19.65 4.13
C PRO A 51 13.99 -18.93 3.38
N GLY A 52 14.61 -17.95 4.03
CA GLY A 52 15.70 -17.15 3.44
C GLY A 52 15.24 -15.96 2.58
N ALA A 53 13.94 -15.63 2.55
CA ALA A 53 13.44 -14.42 1.91
C ALA A 53 14.18 -13.18 2.45
N ARG A 54 14.80 -12.43 1.53
CA ARG A 54 15.60 -11.23 1.80
C ARG A 54 15.56 -10.31 0.58
N PHE A 55 15.94 -9.06 0.79
CA PHE A 55 16.18 -8.11 -0.28
C PHE A 55 17.69 -8.03 -0.56
N ASP A 56 18.04 -7.43 -1.69
CA ASP A 56 19.39 -7.31 -2.24
C ASP A 56 19.99 -5.90 -2.06
N SER A 57 19.25 -4.97 -1.48
CA SER A 57 19.74 -3.64 -1.11
C SER A 57 20.29 -3.64 0.33
N GLU A 58 20.99 -2.57 0.73
CA GLU A 58 21.31 -2.35 2.14
C GLU A 58 20.06 -1.86 2.92
N SER A 59 19.93 -2.25 4.18
CA SER A 59 18.74 -1.92 4.97
C SER A 59 18.47 -0.41 5.10
N TRP A 60 19.52 0.42 5.05
CA TRP A 60 19.39 1.88 5.14
C TRP A 60 19.05 2.56 3.81
N THR A 61 19.09 1.85 2.67
CA THR A 61 18.70 2.39 1.35
C THR A 61 17.31 1.92 0.92
N TYR A 62 16.82 0.82 1.49
CA TYR A 62 15.60 0.15 1.02
C TYR A 62 14.28 0.88 1.35
N GLY A 63 14.28 1.83 2.28
CA GLY A 63 13.08 2.56 2.70
C GLY A 63 13.38 3.92 3.31
#